data_AF-A4VNC0-F1
#
_entry.id   AF-A4VNC0-F1
#
_cell.length_a   1.000
_cell.length_b   1.000
_cell.length_c   1.000
_cell.angle_alpha   90.00
_cell.angle_beta   90.00
_cell.angle_gamma   90.00
#
_symmetry.space_group_name_H-M   'P 1'
#
loop_
_entity.id
_entity.type
_entity.pdbx_description
1 polymer ?
#
loop_
_entity_poly.entity_id
_entity_poly.type
_entity_poly.pdbx_seq_one_letter_code
_entity_poly.pdbx_strand_id
1 'polypeptide(L)'
;MRSLIGHKAPNQETAELERVVDALMHPFSLLGCCSHWRDSAYDHSPRQACPELARRQISASVPLRVRMATSSGLTQLQMTELTLYHNPRCSKSRSALELLETRGLTPAIVRYLETPPTAAQLRALLDKLGLSARQLLRTGEDEYKSLALANPELSEAELIEAMVEHPQLIERPILVAGDKAIVGRPPERVLEILP
;
A
#
# COMPACT_ATOMS: atom_id res chain seq x y z
N MET A 1 6.85 62.95 33.35
CA MET A 1 6.53 61.60 33.83
C MET A 1 6.59 60.67 32.63
N ARG A 2 7.58 59.78 32.60
CA ARG A 2 8.00 58.97 31.44
C ARG A 2 7.72 57.53 31.82
N SER A 3 6.82 56.83 31.12
CA SER A 3 6.54 55.41 31.36
C SER A 3 6.34 54.65 30.06
N LEU A 4 7.46 54.02 29.66
CA LEU A 4 7.62 52.64 29.21
C LEU A 4 6.80 52.10 28.02
N ILE A 5 7.54 51.98 26.92
CA ILE A 5 7.34 51.15 25.74
C ILE A 5 7.71 49.70 26.13
N GLY A 6 6.80 48.75 25.95
CA GLY A 6 7.06 47.32 26.14
C GLY A 6 7.37 46.62 24.82
N HIS A 7 8.65 46.52 24.48
CA HIS A 7 9.15 45.56 23.50
C HIS A 7 9.13 44.14 24.11
N LYS A 8 8.44 43.18 23.50
CA LYS A 8 8.66 41.75 23.78
C LYS A 8 9.32 41.11 22.56
N ALA A 9 10.61 40.79 22.72
CA ALA A 9 11.42 40.03 21.80
C ALA A 9 11.05 38.51 21.87
N PRO A 10 11.35 37.73 20.81
CA PRO A 10 11.02 36.31 20.69
C PRO A 10 12.08 35.43 21.36
N ASN A 11 11.73 34.23 21.86
CA ASN A 11 12.70 33.15 22.07
C ASN A 11 12.09 31.79 22.47
N GLN A 12 12.86 30.74 22.18
CA GLN A 12 12.83 29.35 22.70
C GLN A 12 12.18 28.26 21.81
N GLU A 13 12.44 28.28 20.51
CA GLU A 13 12.71 27.03 19.78
C GLU A 13 14.24 26.85 19.80
N THR A 14 14.74 25.61 19.89
CA THR A 14 16.18 25.18 19.99
C THR A 14 16.84 25.16 21.39
N ALA A 15 16.49 24.21 22.28
CA ALA A 15 17.38 23.84 23.42
C ALA A 15 17.07 22.51 24.18
N GLU A 16 16.29 21.55 23.67
CA GLU A 16 16.00 20.28 24.41
C GLU A 16 16.18 19.00 23.57
N LEU A 17 17.24 18.93 22.76
CA LEU A 17 17.60 17.74 21.96
C LEU A 17 18.95 17.10 22.34
N GLU A 18 19.55 17.45 23.49
CA GLU A 18 20.87 16.92 23.91
C GLU A 18 21.00 16.57 25.40
N ARG A 19 20.04 15.84 26.01
CA ARG A 19 20.20 15.30 27.38
C ARG A 19 19.68 13.89 27.66
N VAL A 20 19.55 13.03 26.65
CA VAL A 20 19.15 11.61 26.87
C VAL A 20 20.22 10.61 26.39
N VAL A 21 21.42 11.09 26.01
CA VAL A 21 22.51 10.23 25.49
C VAL A 21 23.51 9.79 26.57
N ASP A 22 23.42 10.25 27.83
CA ASP A 22 24.46 10.03 28.86
C ASP A 22 24.02 9.15 30.05
N ALA A 23 23.15 8.16 29.80
CA ALA A 23 22.90 7.05 30.75
C ALA A 23 23.65 5.79 30.31
N LEU A 24 24.97 5.94 30.11
CA LEU A 24 25.91 4.85 29.99
C LEU A 24 26.36 4.40 31.40
N MET A 25 26.65 3.10 31.51
CA MET A 25 27.52 2.49 32.53
C MET A 25 26.94 2.33 33.94
N HIS A 26 26.58 1.09 34.31
CA HIS A 26 27.47 0.21 35.09
C HIS A 26 27.02 -1.26 35.01
N PRO A 27 27.93 -2.23 35.24
CA PRO A 27 27.93 -3.53 34.58
C PRO A 27 27.69 -4.73 35.51
N PHE A 28 27.68 -5.92 34.90
CA PHE A 28 27.89 -7.27 35.49
C PHE A 28 26.77 -7.86 36.38
N SER A 29 26.17 -8.92 35.82
CA SER A 29 26.27 -10.30 36.32
C SER A 29 25.00 -11.02 36.81
N LEU A 30 24.80 -12.16 36.13
CA LEU A 30 24.42 -13.49 36.64
C LEU A 30 22.94 -13.91 36.63
N LEU A 31 22.76 -14.98 35.84
CA LEU A 31 22.05 -16.22 36.17
C LEU A 31 20.51 -16.18 36.25
N GLY A 32 19.90 -16.88 35.29
CA GLY A 32 19.14 -18.07 35.68
C GLY A 32 17.66 -18.11 35.30
N CYS A 33 17.32 -19.23 34.66
CA CYS A 33 16.00 -19.86 34.62
C CYS A 33 14.92 -19.24 33.73
N CYS A 34 14.98 -19.66 32.46
CA CYS A 34 13.82 -20.11 31.72
C CYS A 34 13.01 -21.13 32.54
N SER A 35 11.77 -20.82 32.86
CA SER A 35 10.68 -21.81 32.89
C SER A 35 9.34 -21.09 32.92
N HIS A 36 8.36 -21.70 32.27
CA HIS A 36 6.93 -21.50 32.51
C HIS A 36 6.19 -20.56 31.56
N TRP A 37 6.03 -20.98 30.30
CA TRP A 37 4.70 -20.96 29.66
C TRP A 37 4.54 -22.24 28.84
N ARG A 38 3.67 -23.12 29.34
CA ARG A 38 3.22 -24.35 28.73
C ARG A 38 1.76 -24.15 28.32
N ASP A 39 1.38 -24.86 27.26
CA ASP A 39 0.04 -25.14 26.76
C ASP A 39 -0.62 -24.04 25.89
N SER A 40 -1.18 -24.35 24.72
CA SER A 40 -1.32 -25.63 24.02
C SER A 40 -1.80 -25.42 22.58
N ALA A 41 -1.51 -26.40 21.74
CA ALA A 41 -2.18 -26.74 20.49
C ALA A 41 -1.97 -25.81 19.26
N TYR A 42 -0.85 -26.02 18.57
CA TYR A 42 -0.87 -26.03 17.11
C TYR A 42 -0.37 -27.39 16.60
N ASP A 43 -1.25 -28.00 15.83
CA ASP A 43 -1.22 -29.36 15.31
C ASP A 43 0.01 -29.64 14.44
N HIS A 44 0.68 -30.75 14.75
CA HIS A 44 1.92 -31.20 14.13
C HIS A 44 1.56 -32.30 13.12
N SER A 45 1.32 -31.92 11.87
CA SER A 45 1.19 -32.90 10.78
C SER A 45 2.58 -33.19 10.18
N PRO A 46 3.07 -34.44 10.20
CA PRO A 46 4.37 -34.79 9.64
C PRO A 46 4.22 -35.07 8.14
N ARG A 47 4.55 -34.10 7.27
CA ARG A 47 4.78 -34.40 5.85
C ARG A 47 6.22 -34.84 5.66
N GLN A 48 6.31 -36.14 5.50
CA GLN A 48 7.49 -36.95 5.26
C GLN A 48 8.28 -36.49 4.03
N ALA A 49 9.58 -36.78 4.10
CA ALA A 49 10.59 -36.60 3.09
C ALA A 49 10.15 -37.01 1.68
N CYS A 50 10.51 -36.19 0.67
CA CYS A 50 10.57 -36.63 -0.71
C CYS A 50 11.90 -37.37 -0.94
N PRO A 51 11.90 -38.67 -1.29
CA PRO A 51 13.09 -39.31 -1.81
C PRO A 51 13.26 -39.01 -3.30
N GLU A 52 14.52 -38.86 -3.65
CA GLU A 52 15.13 -38.83 -4.96
C GLU A 52 14.79 -40.09 -5.79
N LEU A 53 14.99 -39.98 -7.12
CA LEU A 53 14.92 -40.99 -8.19
C LEU A 53 13.57 -41.18 -8.92
N ALA A 54 13.48 -40.56 -10.10
CA ALA A 54 13.11 -41.30 -11.31
C ALA A 54 13.67 -40.60 -12.56
N ARG A 55 14.90 -40.99 -12.96
CA ARG A 55 15.32 -40.92 -14.35
C ARG A 55 14.34 -41.75 -15.19
N ARG A 56 13.72 -41.16 -16.21
CA ARG A 56 13.25 -41.90 -17.39
C ARG A 56 13.49 -41.07 -18.63
N GLN A 57 14.53 -41.48 -19.37
CA GLN A 57 14.65 -41.23 -20.79
C GLN A 57 13.43 -41.84 -21.49
N ILE A 58 12.74 -41.06 -22.31
CA ILE A 58 11.95 -41.58 -23.43
C ILE A 58 12.28 -40.72 -24.64
N SER A 59 13.10 -41.30 -25.51
CA SER A 59 13.22 -40.93 -26.91
C SER A 59 11.88 -41.18 -27.59
N ALA A 60 11.33 -40.17 -28.26
CA ALA A 60 10.42 -40.37 -29.37
C ALA A 60 10.41 -39.12 -30.25
N SER A 61 11.09 -39.23 -31.39
CA SER A 61 10.90 -38.39 -32.56
C SER A 61 9.42 -38.19 -32.85
N VAL A 62 8.94 -36.96 -32.72
CA VAL A 62 7.67 -36.55 -33.34
C VAL A 62 8.04 -35.64 -34.51
N PRO A 63 7.68 -36.01 -35.75
CA PRO A 63 8.00 -35.20 -36.91
C PRO A 63 7.24 -33.87 -36.85
N LEU A 64 8.00 -32.81 -37.14
CA LEU A 64 7.53 -31.47 -37.46
C LEU A 64 6.37 -31.55 -38.46
N ARG A 65 5.15 -31.30 -37.99
CA ARG A 65 4.08 -30.83 -38.86
C ARG A 65 3.76 -29.41 -38.43
N VAL A 66 4.48 -28.47 -39.04
CA VAL A 66 4.16 -27.05 -39.05
C VAL A 66 2.79 -26.92 -39.70
N ARG A 67 1.73 -27.02 -38.89
CA ARG A 67 0.49 -26.33 -39.21
C ARG A 67 0.80 -24.87 -38.94
N MET A 68 1.00 -24.10 -40.01
CA MET A 68 0.83 -22.66 -39.96
C MET A 68 -0.61 -22.40 -39.54
N ALA A 69 -0.83 -22.29 -38.23
CA ALA A 69 -1.94 -21.52 -37.71
C ALA A 69 -1.65 -20.11 -38.17
N THR A 70 -2.42 -19.67 -39.16
CA THR A 70 -2.47 -18.28 -39.59
C THR A 70 -2.52 -17.40 -38.36
N SER A 71 -1.48 -16.60 -38.21
CA SER A 71 -1.31 -15.56 -37.21
C SER A 71 -2.46 -14.57 -37.32
N SER A 72 -3.57 -14.87 -36.67
CA SER A 72 -4.67 -13.92 -36.42
C SER A 72 -5.24 -14.13 -35.01
N GLY A 73 -4.46 -14.79 -34.14
CA GLY A 73 -4.67 -14.83 -32.71
C GLY A 73 -3.69 -13.87 -32.05
N LEU A 74 -4.09 -12.60 -31.96
CA LEU A 74 -3.52 -11.55 -31.09
C LEU A 74 -4.30 -10.22 -31.21
N THR A 75 -5.34 -10.15 -32.04
CA THR A 75 -6.09 -8.93 -32.27
C THR A 75 -7.03 -8.65 -31.10
N GLN A 76 -6.77 -7.52 -30.44
CA GLN A 76 -7.55 -6.88 -29.37
C GLN A 76 -7.35 -7.43 -27.96
N LEU A 77 -6.10 -7.41 -27.49
CA LEU A 77 -5.86 -6.75 -26.21
C LEU A 77 -6.37 -5.30 -26.37
N GLN A 78 -7.60 -5.05 -25.95
CA GLN A 78 -7.99 -3.69 -25.61
C GLN A 78 -6.99 -3.25 -24.55
N MET A 79 -6.05 -2.38 -24.93
CA MET A 79 -5.12 -1.75 -24.00
C MET A 79 -5.95 -0.86 -23.09
N THR A 80 -6.59 -1.49 -22.11
CA THR A 80 -7.19 -0.79 -20.98
C THR A 80 -6.01 -0.26 -20.21
N GLU A 81 -5.85 1.04 -20.19
CA GLU A 81 -4.81 1.69 -19.41
C GLU A 81 -5.03 1.35 -17.94
N LEU A 82 -4.16 0.49 -17.41
CA LEU A 82 -4.17 0.07 -16.02
C LEU A 82 -3.20 0.96 -15.26
N THR A 83 -3.69 1.72 -14.29
CA THR A 83 -2.86 2.54 -13.40
C THR A 83 -3.06 2.10 -11.97
N LEU A 84 -1.97 1.73 -11.29
CA LEU A 84 -1.98 1.30 -9.89
C LEU A 84 -1.32 2.37 -9.01
N TYR A 85 -2.12 2.99 -8.14
CA TYR A 85 -1.61 3.82 -7.07
C TYR A 85 -1.06 2.94 -5.96
N HIS A 86 0.27 2.88 -5.89
CA HIS A 86 1.00 1.91 -5.09
C HIS A 86 1.98 2.57 -4.13
N ASN A 87 2.19 1.93 -2.98
CA ASN A 87 3.26 2.26 -2.05
C ASN A 87 4.04 0.99 -1.69
N PRO A 88 5.38 0.93 -1.94
CA PRO A 88 6.19 -0.26 -1.72
C PRO A 88 6.26 -0.71 -0.25
N ARG A 89 6.03 0.21 0.70
CA ARG A 89 6.03 -0.12 2.14
C ARG A 89 4.76 -0.83 2.61
N CYS A 90 3.70 -0.88 1.79
CA CYS A 90 2.42 -1.47 2.19
C CYS A 90 2.27 -2.90 1.67
N SER A 91 2.19 -3.88 2.57
CA SER A 91 2.01 -5.30 2.20
C SER A 91 0.77 -5.55 1.33
N LYS A 92 -0.37 -4.91 1.61
CA LYS A 92 -1.60 -5.06 0.80
C LYS A 92 -1.42 -4.53 -0.63
N SER A 93 -0.66 -3.45 -0.78
CA SER A 93 -0.38 -2.84 -2.08
C SER A 93 0.60 -3.70 -2.90
N ARG A 94 1.56 -4.37 -2.25
CA ARG A 94 2.45 -5.36 -2.89
C ARG A 94 1.68 -6.60 -3.35
N SER A 95 0.81 -7.15 -2.51
CA SER A 95 -0.04 -8.29 -2.90
C SER A 95 -0.94 -7.98 -4.10
N ALA A 96 -1.50 -6.76 -4.17
CA ALA A 96 -2.29 -6.34 -5.34
C ALA A 96 -1.45 -6.26 -6.62
N LEU A 97 -0.21 -5.77 -6.55
CA LEU A 97 0.71 -5.75 -7.69
C LEU A 97 1.07 -7.16 -8.15
N GLU A 98 1.46 -8.05 -7.23
CA GLU A 98 1.78 -9.45 -7.52
C GLU A 98 0.60 -10.20 -8.17
N LEU A 99 -0.64 -9.91 -7.75
CA LEU A 99 -1.86 -10.48 -8.34
C LEU A 99 -2.08 -10.04 -9.80
N LEU A 100 -1.68 -8.81 -10.14
CA LEU A 100 -1.74 -8.30 -11.51
C LEU A 100 -0.63 -8.90 -12.37
N GLU A 101 0.60 -8.96 -11.84
CA GLU A 101 1.76 -9.56 -12.51
C GLU A 101 1.57 -11.05 -12.78
N THR A 102 1.01 -11.81 -11.83
CA THR A 102 0.69 -13.24 -11.99
C THR A 102 -0.28 -13.50 -13.15
N ARG A 103 -1.12 -12.53 -13.49
CA ARG A 103 -2.04 -12.59 -14.63
C ARG A 103 -1.43 -12.09 -15.94
N GLY A 104 -0.17 -11.66 -15.94
CA GLY A 104 0.49 -11.08 -17.09
C GLY A 104 0.05 -9.64 -17.41
N LEU A 105 -0.57 -8.94 -16.46
CA LEU A 105 -0.94 -7.53 -16.59
C LEU A 105 0.17 -6.64 -16.02
N THR A 106 0.55 -5.61 -16.78
CA THR A 106 1.59 -4.65 -16.39
C THR A 106 0.97 -3.26 -16.17
N PRO A 107 0.47 -2.94 -14.97
CA PRO A 107 -0.09 -1.61 -14.68
C PRO A 107 1.00 -0.54 -14.62
N ALA A 108 0.67 0.68 -15.01
CA ALA A 108 1.47 1.87 -14.73
C ALA A 108 1.45 2.15 -13.22
N ILE A 109 2.62 2.15 -12.60
CA ILE A 109 2.75 2.34 -11.14
C ILE A 109 2.91 3.83 -10.84
N VAL A 110 1.95 4.39 -10.09
CA VAL A 110 2.00 5.79 -9.64
C VAL A 110 2.21 5.83 -8.12
N ARG A 111 3.31 6.47 -7.70
CA ARG A 111 3.61 6.70 -6.28
C ARG A 111 2.96 8.00 -5.83
N TYR A 112 1.73 7.91 -5.36
CA TYR A 112 0.92 9.06 -4.93
C TYR A 112 1.56 9.88 -3.79
N LEU A 113 2.47 9.30 -3.01
CA LEU A 113 3.21 10.04 -1.98
C LEU A 113 4.33 10.93 -2.55
N GLU A 114 4.92 10.53 -3.68
CA GLU A 114 5.95 11.32 -4.37
C GLU A 114 5.32 12.30 -5.37
N THR A 115 4.22 11.88 -5.97
CA THR A 115 3.47 12.63 -6.98
C THR A 115 2.02 12.78 -6.50
N PRO A 116 1.76 13.75 -5.59
CA PRO A 116 0.41 13.94 -5.06
C PRO A 116 -0.54 14.31 -6.20
N PRO A 117 -1.74 13.70 -6.28
CA PRO A 117 -2.73 14.07 -7.26
C PRO A 117 -3.27 15.47 -6.97
N THR A 118 -3.63 16.20 -8.02
CA THR A 118 -4.35 17.47 -7.90
C THR A 118 -5.80 17.24 -7.48
N ALA A 119 -6.47 18.26 -6.92
CA ALA A 119 -7.88 18.19 -6.55
C ALA A 119 -8.78 17.76 -7.73
N ALA A 120 -8.48 18.21 -8.96
CA ALA A 120 -9.21 17.82 -10.15
C ALA A 120 -9.04 16.34 -10.50
N GLN A 121 -7.81 15.81 -10.39
CA GLN A 121 -7.55 14.38 -10.59
C GLN A 121 -8.23 13.54 -9.51
N LEU A 122 -8.26 14.01 -8.27
CA LEU A 122 -8.90 13.30 -7.17
C LEU A 122 -10.42 13.24 -7.32
N ARG A 123 -11.05 14.33 -7.76
CA ARG A 123 -12.48 14.34 -8.13
C ARG A 123 -12.78 13.31 -9.21
N ALA A 124 -11.99 13.31 -10.29
CA ALA A 124 -12.13 12.33 -11.35
C ALA A 124 -11.93 10.89 -10.85
N LEU A 125 -11.01 10.65 -9.91
CA LEU A 125 -10.83 9.34 -9.28
C LEU A 125 -12.04 8.93 -8.44
N LEU A 126 -12.61 9.84 -7.66
CA LEU A 126 -13.81 9.59 -6.87
C LEU A 126 -15.02 9.25 -7.75
N ASP A 127 -15.20 9.98 -8.86
CA ASP A 127 -16.24 9.68 -9.84
C ASP A 127 -16.08 8.28 -10.44
N LYS A 128 -14.86 7.87 -10.78
CA LYS A 128 -14.55 6.53 -11.29
C LYS A 128 -14.73 5.42 -10.24
N LEU A 129 -14.50 5.74 -8.98
CA LEU A 129 -14.70 4.83 -7.85
C LEU A 129 -16.19 4.68 -7.48
N GLY A 130 -17.01 5.70 -7.78
CA GLY A 130 -18.38 5.77 -7.29
C GLY A 130 -18.47 5.84 -5.76
N LEU A 131 -17.45 6.40 -5.12
CA LEU A 131 -17.32 6.53 -3.67
C LEU A 131 -17.23 8.01 -3.27
N SER A 132 -17.76 8.33 -2.09
CA SER A 132 -17.57 9.66 -1.48
C SER A 132 -16.12 9.84 -0.99
N ALA A 133 -15.64 11.08 -0.90
CA ALA A 133 -14.29 11.35 -0.39
C ALA A 133 -14.08 10.77 1.02
N ARG A 134 -15.12 10.78 1.87
CA ARG A 134 -15.05 10.19 3.21
C ARG A 134 -14.77 8.69 3.20
N GLN A 135 -15.27 7.94 2.22
CA GLN A 135 -15.01 6.50 2.09
C GLN A 135 -13.59 6.21 1.62
N LEU A 136 -12.95 7.17 0.94
CA LEU A 136 -11.57 7.08 0.50
C LEU A 136 -10.57 7.50 1.60
N LEU A 137 -11.01 8.12 2.68
CA LEU A 137 -10.14 8.48 3.80
C LEU A 137 -9.73 7.27 4.62
N ARG A 138 -8.44 7.17 4.90
CA ARG A 138 -7.87 6.20 5.82
C ARG A 138 -7.97 6.73 7.25
N THR A 139 -8.96 6.22 7.99
CA THR A 139 -9.26 6.63 9.38
C THR A 139 -8.16 6.29 10.41
N GLY A 140 -7.18 5.48 10.03
CA GLY A 140 -6.11 4.99 10.90
C GLY A 140 -4.83 5.81 10.89
N GLU A 141 -4.77 6.92 10.14
CA GLU A 141 -3.62 7.83 10.14
C GLU A 141 -3.76 8.91 11.24
N ASP A 142 -2.64 9.43 11.73
CA ASP A 142 -2.63 10.44 12.79
C ASP A 142 -3.16 11.80 12.28
N GLU A 143 -2.86 12.15 11.03
CA GLU A 143 -3.35 13.35 10.37
C GLU A 143 -4.89 13.39 10.31
N TYR A 144 -5.55 12.23 10.18
CA TYR A 144 -7.01 12.13 10.18
C TYR A 144 -7.61 12.64 11.49
N LYS A 145 -6.92 12.37 12.61
CA LYS A 145 -7.32 12.82 13.94
C LYS A 145 -6.92 14.26 14.20
N SER A 146 -5.69 14.64 13.83
CA SER A 146 -5.18 16.01 14.02
C SER A 146 -6.01 17.05 13.27
N LEU A 147 -6.49 16.72 12.07
CA LEU A 147 -7.32 17.60 11.24
C LEU A 147 -8.83 17.45 11.52
N ALA A 148 -9.22 16.63 12.50
CA ALA A 148 -10.62 16.38 12.88
C ALA A 148 -11.53 16.00 11.69
N LEU A 149 -11.01 15.24 10.70
CA LEU A 149 -11.75 14.85 9.48
C LEU A 149 -12.93 13.91 9.74
N ALA A 150 -13.06 13.42 10.98
CA ALA A 150 -14.22 12.70 11.46
C ALA A 150 -15.48 13.57 11.59
N ASN A 151 -15.38 14.91 11.55
CA ASN A 151 -16.52 15.80 11.70
C ASN A 151 -17.52 15.64 10.53
N PRO A 152 -18.77 15.20 10.77
CA PRO A 152 -19.77 15.00 9.72
C PRO A 152 -20.19 16.27 8.96
N GLU A 153 -19.88 17.46 9.50
CA GLU A 153 -20.22 18.75 8.88
C GLU A 153 -19.25 19.16 7.76
N LEU A 154 -18.10 18.50 7.63
CA LEU A 154 -17.12 18.81 6.59
C LEU A 154 -17.68 18.46 5.20
N SER A 155 -17.52 19.40 4.28
CA SER A 155 -17.90 19.22 2.88
C SER A 155 -16.93 18.32 2.13
N GLU A 156 -17.39 17.69 1.05
CA GLU A 156 -16.54 16.85 0.21
C GLU A 156 -15.34 17.63 -0.38
N ALA A 157 -15.54 18.92 -0.68
CA ALA A 157 -14.48 19.78 -1.18
C ALA A 157 -13.36 19.96 -0.14
N GLU A 158 -13.69 20.18 1.13
CA GLU A 158 -12.71 20.28 2.21
C GLU A 158 -11.95 18.97 2.43
N LEU A 159 -12.64 17.83 2.32
CA LEU A 159 -11.99 16.51 2.40
C LEU A 159 -11.00 16.30 1.25
N ILE A 160 -11.35 16.76 0.04
CA ILE A 160 -10.47 16.68 -1.14
C ILE A 160 -9.24 17.55 -0.96
N GLU A 161 -9.40 18.80 -0.49
CA GLU A 161 -8.26 19.68 -0.20
C GLU A 161 -7.32 19.05 0.84
N ALA A 162 -7.87 18.51 1.93
CA ALA A 162 -7.08 17.82 2.95
C ALA A 162 -6.32 16.61 2.38
N MET A 163 -6.89 15.87 1.42
CA MET A 163 -6.19 14.76 0.74
C MET A 163 -5.07 15.23 -0.19
N VAL A 164 -5.21 16.41 -0.81
CA VAL A 164 -4.17 16.99 -1.66
C VAL A 164 -2.99 17.47 -0.81
N GLU A 165 -3.28 18.12 0.32
CA GLU A 165 -2.26 18.55 1.28
C GLU A 165 -1.59 17.36 1.98
N HIS A 166 -2.37 16.32 2.30
CA HIS A 166 -1.92 15.14 3.01
C HIS A 166 -2.25 13.86 2.21
N PRO A 167 -1.44 13.51 1.18
CA PRO A 167 -1.69 12.34 0.34
C PRO A 167 -1.67 11.01 1.11
N GLN A 168 -1.10 10.99 2.32
CA GLN A 168 -1.11 9.84 3.24
C GLN A 168 -2.53 9.41 3.67
N LEU A 169 -3.48 10.35 3.66
CA LEU A 169 -4.87 10.10 4.03
C LEU A 169 -5.63 9.27 2.99
N ILE A 170 -5.13 9.16 1.77
CA ILE A 170 -5.78 8.44 0.67
C ILE A 170 -5.66 6.92 0.91
N GLU A 171 -6.78 6.22 0.82
CA GLU A 171 -6.83 4.77 0.96
C GLU A 171 -6.07 4.04 -0.16
N ARG A 172 -5.44 2.91 0.17
CA ARG A 172 -4.51 2.18 -0.70
C ARG A 172 -4.77 0.67 -0.67
N PRO A 173 -4.47 -0.07 -1.76
CA PRO A 173 -4.15 0.39 -3.12
C PRO A 173 -5.39 0.83 -3.91
N ILE A 174 -5.22 1.71 -4.90
CA ILE A 174 -6.26 2.08 -5.86
C ILE A 174 -5.84 1.61 -7.25
N LEU A 175 -6.65 0.76 -7.88
CA LEU A 175 -6.46 0.36 -9.28
C LEU A 175 -7.45 1.13 -10.15
N VAL A 176 -6.95 1.77 -11.19
CA VAL A 176 -7.73 2.41 -12.24
C VAL A 176 -7.56 1.57 -13.50
N ALA A 177 -8.68 1.20 -14.13
CA ALA A 177 -8.73 0.45 -15.38
C ALA A 177 -9.63 1.21 -16.37
N GLY A 178 -9.02 2.04 -17.22
CA GLY A 178 -9.76 2.92 -18.14
C GLY A 178 -10.70 3.86 -17.38
N ASP A 179 -12.00 3.67 -17.55
CA ASP A 179 -13.05 4.52 -16.96
C ASP A 179 -13.51 4.08 -15.57
N LYS A 180 -13.00 2.95 -15.07
CA LYS A 180 -13.40 2.42 -13.75
C LYS A 180 -12.22 2.49 -12.78
N ALA A 181 -12.51 2.62 -11.49
CA ALA A 181 -11.51 2.49 -10.43
C ALA A 181 -12.05 1.63 -9.28
N ILE A 182 -11.15 0.98 -8.53
CA ILE A 182 -11.51 0.21 -7.33
C ILE A 182 -10.43 0.32 -6.24
N VAL A 183 -10.89 0.35 -4.99
CA VAL A 183 -10.01 0.25 -3.82
C VAL A 183 -9.77 -1.23 -3.50
N GLY A 184 -8.51 -1.64 -3.48
CA GLY A 184 -8.08 -3.03 -3.22
C GLY A 184 -8.09 -3.43 -1.75
N ARG A 185 -9.24 -3.28 -1.08
CA ARG A 185 -9.49 -3.80 0.26
C ARG A 185 -10.76 -4.67 0.25
N PRO A 186 -10.65 -6.00 0.14
CA PRO A 186 -9.43 -6.82 0.06
C PRO A 186 -8.76 -6.78 -1.34
N PRO A 187 -7.49 -7.25 -1.50
CA PRO A 187 -6.74 -7.10 -2.75
C PRO A 187 -7.35 -7.85 -3.94
N GLU A 188 -8.21 -8.84 -3.71
CA GLU A 188 -8.91 -9.60 -4.75
C GLU A 188 -9.95 -8.73 -5.49
N ARG A 189 -10.42 -7.63 -4.90
CA ARG A 189 -11.36 -6.72 -5.57
C ARG A 189 -10.79 -6.10 -6.83
N VAL A 190 -9.47 -5.97 -6.93
CA VAL A 190 -8.79 -5.45 -8.13
C VAL A 190 -9.04 -6.32 -9.36
N LEU A 191 -9.57 -7.53 -9.17
CA LEU A 191 -9.87 -8.49 -10.24
C LEU A 191 -11.26 -8.30 -10.83
N GLU A 192 -12.18 -7.66 -10.09
CA GLU A 192 -13.55 -7.40 -10.52
C GLU A 192 -13.62 -6.39 -11.67
N ILE A 193 -12.57 -5.56 -11.80
CA ILE A 193 -12.51 -4.45 -12.75
C ILE A 193 -11.66 -4.78 -13.99
N LEU A 194 -11.02 -5.95 -14.02
CA LEU A 194 -10.20 -6.39 -15.15
C LEU A 194 -11.11 -6.74 -16.34
N PRO A 195 -10.68 -6.45 -17.58
CA PRO A 195 -11.41 -6.81 -18.79
C PRO A 195 -11.47 -8.33 -19.02
#